data_AF-A0A842NC64-F1
#
_entry.id   AF-A0A842NC64-F1
#
_cell.length_a   1.000
_cell.length_b   1.000
_cell.length_c   1.000
_cell.angle_alpha   90.00
_cell.angle_beta   90.00
_cell.angle_gamma   90.00
#
_symmetry.space_group_name_H-M   'P 1'
#
loop_
_entity.id
_entity.type
_entity.pdbx_description
1 polymer ?
#
loop_
_entity_poly.entity_id
_entity_poly.type
_entity_poly.pdbx_seq_one_letter_code
_entity_poly.pdbx_strand_id
1 'polypeptide(L)'
;RDQLNLIGRVLGLFQERPGTFFEQLADISEDIDDSQIEDLIKERSDARAEKNWAKSDEIRDTLRKMGVILEDGPEGTTWRLDV
;
A
#
# COMPACT_ATOMS: atom_id res chain seq x y z
N ARG A 1 -0.34 -26.67 10.17
CA ARG A 1 -0.84 -25.93 8.97
C ARG A 1 -2.29 -26.30 8.67
N ASP A 2 -2.68 -27.57 8.75
CA ASP A 2 -4.06 -28.03 8.45
C ASP A 2 -5.14 -27.58 9.44
N GLN A 3 -4.80 -27.37 10.72
CA GLN A 3 -5.78 -26.94 11.73
C GLN A 3 -6.34 -25.53 11.48
N LEU A 4 -5.54 -24.62 10.90
CA LEU A 4 -5.99 -23.25 10.62
C LEU A 4 -7.07 -23.24 9.53
N ASN A 5 -6.90 -24.06 8.50
CA ASN A 5 -7.89 -24.22 7.43
C ASN A 5 -9.17 -24.87 7.94
N LEU A 6 -9.07 -25.85 8.85
CA LEU A 6 -10.24 -26.52 9.41
C LEU A 6 -11.09 -25.56 10.26
N ILE A 7 -10.45 -24.75 11.11
CA ILE A 7 -11.13 -23.75 11.95
C ILE A 7 -11.74 -22.65 11.08
N GLY A 8 -10.99 -22.17 10.08
CA GLY A 8 -11.50 -21.22 9.09
C GLY A 8 -12.77 -21.72 8.40
N ARG A 9 -12.79 -22.99 7.99
CA ARG A 9 -13.96 -23.58 7.32
C ARG A 9 -15.21 -23.60 8.19
N VAL A 10 -15.07 -23.85 9.50
CA VAL A 10 -16.19 -23.82 10.47
C VAL A 10 -16.68 -22.39 10.70
N LEU A 11 -15.78 -21.41 10.71
CA LEU A 11 -16.09 -19.98 10.88
C LEU A 11 -16.47 -19.27 9.58
N GLY A 12 -16.44 -19.95 8.44
CA GLY A 12 -16.70 -19.34 7.12
C GLY A 12 -15.55 -18.49 6.56
N LEU A 13 -14.35 -18.57 7.15
CA LEU A 13 -13.14 -17.85 6.73
C LEU A 13 -12.25 -18.73 5.83
N PHE A 14 -11.39 -18.10 5.02
CA PHE A 14 -10.46 -18.79 4.09
C PHE A 14 -11.15 -19.71 3.06
N GLN A 15 -12.34 -19.30 2.58
CA GLN A 15 -13.12 -20.04 1.58
C GLN A 15 -12.52 -19.95 0.17
N GLU A 16 -11.77 -18.89 -0.10
CA GLU A 16 -11.14 -18.62 -1.40
C GLU A 16 -9.67 -19.03 -1.41
N ARG A 17 -9.16 -19.37 -2.59
CA ARG A 17 -7.75 -19.68 -2.74
C ARG A 17 -6.94 -18.40 -2.53
N PRO A 18 -5.78 -18.45 -1.87
CA PRO A 18 -4.94 -17.27 -1.69
C PRO A 18 -4.66 -16.54 -3.01
N GLY A 19 -4.42 -17.28 -4.10
CA GLY A 19 -4.18 -16.69 -5.43
C GLY A 19 -5.34 -15.82 -5.94
N THR A 20 -6.59 -16.28 -5.82
CA THR A 20 -7.75 -15.51 -6.28
C THR A 20 -8.03 -14.30 -5.39
N PHE A 21 -7.74 -14.40 -4.08
CA PHE A 21 -7.82 -13.26 -3.17
C PHE A 21 -6.79 -12.18 -3.53
N PHE A 22 -5.55 -12.57 -3.84
CA PHE A 22 -4.52 -11.62 -4.26
C PHE A 22 -4.78 -11.02 -5.65
N GLU A 23 -5.35 -11.78 -6.58
CA GLU A 23 -5.79 -11.26 -7.89
C GLU A 23 -6.93 -10.24 -7.73
N GLN A 24 -7.93 -10.51 -6.89
CA GLN A 24 -8.99 -9.54 -6.59
C GLN A 24 -8.46 -8.31 -5.85
N LEU A 25 -7.50 -8.48 -4.95
CA LEU A 25 -6.82 -7.36 -4.30
C LEU A 25 -6.00 -6.53 -5.32
N ALA A 26 -5.41 -7.21 -6.30
CA ALA A 26 -4.68 -6.57 -7.40
C ALA A 26 -5.61 -5.76 -8.32
N ASP A 27 -6.81 -6.27 -8.62
CA ASP A 27 -7.85 -5.52 -9.36
C ASP A 27 -8.32 -4.28 -8.58
N ILE A 28 -8.41 -4.35 -7.24
CA ILE A 28 -8.69 -3.17 -6.40
C ILE A 28 -7.53 -2.17 -6.45
N SER A 29 -6.29 -2.64 -6.54
CA SER A 29 -5.12 -1.77 -6.70
C SER A 29 -4.98 -1.17 -8.10
N GLU A 30 -5.58 -1.76 -9.14
CA GLU A 30 -5.51 -1.25 -10.52
C GLU A 30 -6.27 0.09 -10.70
N ASP A 31 -7.22 0.40 -9.82
CA ASP A 31 -7.94 1.68 -9.78
C ASP A 31 -7.12 2.81 -9.12
N ILE A 32 -6.01 2.44 -8.46
CA ILE A 32 -5.07 3.37 -7.86
C ILE A 32 -3.88 3.48 -8.81
N ASP A 33 -3.73 4.65 -9.42
CA ASP A 33 -2.72 4.89 -10.43
C ASP A 33 -1.32 4.86 -9.80
N ASP A 34 -0.65 3.70 -9.87
CA ASP A 34 0.73 3.49 -9.38
C ASP A 34 1.67 4.60 -9.85
N SER A 35 1.46 5.12 -11.07
CA SER A 35 2.24 6.24 -11.62
C SER A 35 2.07 7.52 -10.81
N GLN A 36 0.84 7.83 -10.35
CA GLN A 36 0.61 8.99 -9.50
C GLN A 36 1.28 8.83 -8.13
N ILE A 37 1.28 7.63 -7.57
CA ILE A 37 1.96 7.35 -6.29
C ILE A 37 3.46 7.57 -6.43
N GLU A 38 4.08 6.98 -7.46
CA GLU A 38 5.50 7.13 -7.78
C GLU A 38 5.88 8.62 -7.95
N ASP A 39 5.08 9.39 -8.69
CA ASP A 39 5.29 10.82 -8.88
C ASP A 39 5.24 11.61 -7.57
N LEU A 40 4.27 11.32 -6.69
CA LEU A 40 4.17 11.94 -5.37
C LEU A 40 5.34 11.56 -4.47
N ILE A 41 5.80 10.31 -4.51
CA ILE A 41 6.98 9.86 -3.75
C ILE A 41 8.24 10.61 -4.19
N LYS A 42 8.38 10.82 -5.50
CA LYS A 42 9.48 11.58 -6.07
C LYS A 42 9.40 13.05 -5.66
N GLU A 43 8.23 13.67 -5.78
CA GLU A 43 8.02 15.07 -5.38
C GLU A 43 8.30 15.27 -3.87
N ARG A 44 7.95 14.30 -3.04
CA ARG A 44 8.31 14.29 -1.60
C ARG A 44 9.83 14.21 -1.39
N SER A 45 10.51 13.37 -2.16
CA SER A 45 11.96 13.21 -2.07
C SER A 45 12.69 14.49 -2.48
N ASP A 46 12.20 15.14 -3.55
CA ASP A 46 12.68 16.44 -4.00
C ASP A 46 12.40 17.53 -2.95
N ALA A 47 11.19 17.56 -2.38
CA ALA A 47 10.84 18.48 -1.29
C ALA A 47 11.73 18.30 -0.05
N ARG A 48 12.11 17.06 0.30
CA ARG A 48 13.08 16.80 1.37
C ARG A 48 14.48 17.29 1.01
N ALA A 49 14.92 17.10 -0.23
CA ALA A 49 16.21 17.58 -0.71
C ALA A 49 16.29 19.13 -0.68
N GLU A 50 15.19 19.80 -1.02
CA GLU A 50 15.02 21.25 -0.93
C GLU A 50 14.78 21.76 0.51
N LYS A 51 14.75 20.86 1.51
CA LYS A 51 14.40 21.16 2.92
C LYS A 51 13.02 21.80 3.09
N ASN A 52 12.11 21.54 2.17
CA ASN A 52 10.73 21.95 2.22
C ASN A 52 9.88 20.91 2.98
N TRP A 53 10.02 20.94 4.31
CA TRP A 53 9.32 20.01 5.21
C TRP A 53 7.80 20.12 5.13
N ALA A 54 7.27 21.33 4.91
CA ALA A 54 5.83 21.56 4.79
C ALA A 54 5.24 20.80 3.60
N LYS A 55 5.87 20.93 2.43
CA LYS A 55 5.44 20.24 1.20
C LYS A 55 5.59 18.73 1.31
N SER A 56 6.68 18.25 1.94
CA SER A 56 6.85 16.81 2.21
C SER A 56 5.76 16.24 3.11
N ASP A 57 5.26 17.01 4.08
CA ASP A 57 4.21 16.57 5.00
C ASP A 57 2.84 16.54 4.32
N GLU A 58 2.54 17.54 3.49
CA GLU A 58 1.32 17.62 2.66
C GLU A 58 1.20 16.44 1.69
N ILE A 59 2.31 16.08 1.03
CA ILE A 59 2.34 14.92 0.12
C ILE A 59 2.13 13.62 0.90
N ARG A 60 2.73 13.48 2.09
CA ARG A 60 2.53 12.30 2.95
C ARG A 60 1.07 12.13 3.34
N ASP A 61 0.41 13.23 3.70
CA ASP A 61 -1.01 13.18 4.08
C ASP A 61 -1.92 12.91 2.87
N THR A 62 -1.54 13.38 1.68
CA THR A 62 -2.24 13.06 0.43
C THR A 62 -2.14 11.56 0.11
N LEU A 63 -0.94 10.98 0.22
CA LEU A 63 -0.73 9.54 0.08
C LEU A 63 -1.54 8.73 1.09
N ARG A 64 -1.55 9.15 2.37
CA ARG A 64 -2.40 8.52 3.40
C ARG A 64 -3.89 8.60 3.09
N LYS A 65 -4.38 9.71 2.56
CA LYS A 65 -5.80 9.86 2.16
C LYS A 65 -6.18 8.93 1.01
N MET A 66 -5.23 8.59 0.14
CA MET A 66 -5.41 7.60 -0.92
C MET A 66 -5.26 6.15 -0.40
N GLY A 67 -5.09 5.95 0.91
CA GLY A 67 -4.85 4.63 1.49
C GLY A 67 -3.43 4.12 1.24
N VAL A 68 -2.48 4.98 0.86
CA VAL A 68 -1.10 4.59 0.60
C VAL A 68 -0.23 4.91 1.81
N ILE A 69 0.38 3.89 2.39
CA ILE A 69 1.35 4.01 3.47
C ILE A 69 2.75 3.89 2.89
N LEU A 70 3.56 4.91 3.12
CA LEU A 70 4.98 4.94 2.80
C LEU A 70 5.81 4.30 3.93
N GLU A 71 6.67 3.37 3.56
CA GLU A 71 7.71 2.78 4.39
C GLU A 71 9.08 3.23 3.86
N ASP A 72 9.69 4.21 4.54
CA ASP A 72 11.07 4.61 4.24
C ASP A 72 12.03 3.55 4.83
N GLY A 73 12.73 2.82 3.96
CA GLY A 73 13.74 1.84 4.34
C GLY A 73 15.16 2.24 3.91
N PRO A 74 16.20 1.52 4.37
CA PRO A 74 17.59 1.78 3.97
C PRO A 74 17.86 1.47 2.48
N GLU A 75 17.03 0.63 1.84
CA GLU A 75 17.16 0.26 0.43
C GLU A 75 16.28 1.09 -0.52
N GLY A 76 15.37 1.93 0.00
CA GLY A 76 14.44 2.72 -0.80
C GLY A 76 13.18 3.12 -0.06
N THR A 77 12.33 3.92 -0.70
CA THR A 77 10.96 4.19 -0.23
C THR A 77 10.05 3.14 -0.85
N THR A 78 9.54 2.22 -0.05
CA THR A 78 8.53 1.26 -0.48
C THR A 78 7.17 1.79 -0.05
N TRP A 79 6.12 1.49 -0.80
CA TRP A 79 4.77 1.86 -0.41
C TRP A 79 3.86 0.62 -0.40
N ARG A 80 2.86 0.65 0.50
CA ARG A 80 1.84 -0.38 0.61
C ARG A 80 0.46 0.26 0.64
N LEU A 81 -0.53 -0.42 0.11
CA LEU A 81 -1.93 -0.07 0.31
C LEU A 81 -2.38 -0.52 1.70
N ASP A 82 -3.00 0.40 2.42
CA ASP A 82 -3.74 0.14 3.65
C ASP A 82 -5.17 -0.24 3.26
N VAL A 83 -5.35 -1.54 3.01
CA VAL A 83 -6.63 -2.21 2.75
C VAL A 83 -7.17 -2.85 4.02
#